data_AF-A0A1H1VE88-F1
#
_entry.id   AF-A0A1H1VE88-F1
#
_cell.length_a   1.000
_cell.length_b   1.000
_cell.length_c   1.000
_cell.angle_alpha   90.00
_cell.angle_beta   90.00
_cell.angle_gamma   90.00
#
_symmetry.space_group_name_H-M   'P 1'
#
loop_
_entity.id
_entity.type
_entity.pdbx_description
1 polymer ?
#
loop_
_entity_poly.entity_id
_entity_poly.type
_entity_poly.pdbx_seq_one_letter_code
_entity_poly.pdbx_strand_id
1 'polypeptide(L)'
;MDRTKNFNLLRKINIVKGLLLASKLQPDVIIKLLNEFYIASASKDKEIADFKSQLENGNKIDLLNLLNNYKENISKLIFKNPCSKNWNHLVDTDYDNAKYCMDCKKNVYLVTTEAEFIRRRNLEQCVAINTHETKIPQEHNKHYKACHLKFSEVEEFLGLPF
;
A
#
# COMPACT_ATOMS: atom_id res chain seq x y z
N MET A 1 -2.71 19.78 -4.90
CA MET A 1 -1.50 18.97 -4.65
C MET A 1 -1.27 18.06 -5.85
N ASP A 2 -0.06 17.99 -6.40
CA ASP A 2 0.21 17.36 -7.71
C ASP A 2 0.35 15.84 -7.62
N ARG A 3 -0.56 15.11 -8.29
CA ARG A 3 -0.62 13.64 -8.30
C ARG A 3 0.60 13.02 -9.01
N THR A 4 1.11 13.65 -10.06
CA THR A 4 2.28 13.20 -10.83
C THR A 4 3.54 13.24 -9.97
N LYS A 5 3.67 14.31 -9.18
CA LYS A 5 4.74 14.46 -8.18
C LYS A 5 4.73 13.32 -7.16
N ASN A 6 3.57 12.98 -6.62
CA ASN A 6 3.45 11.91 -5.62
C ASN A 6 3.74 10.52 -6.22
N PHE A 7 3.33 10.23 -7.45
CA PHE A 7 3.69 8.98 -8.13
C PHE A 7 5.21 8.85 -8.33
N ASN A 8 5.88 9.93 -8.72
CA ASN A 8 7.34 9.96 -8.81
C ASN A 8 8.00 9.69 -7.45
N LEU A 9 7.42 10.19 -6.36
CA LEU A 9 7.91 9.89 -5.01
C LEU A 9 7.76 8.40 -4.68
N LEU A 10 6.60 7.78 -4.91
CA LEU A 10 6.44 6.33 -4.68
C LEU A 10 7.45 5.49 -5.47
N ARG A 11 7.69 5.84 -6.73
CA ARG A 11 8.68 5.15 -7.57
C ARG A 11 10.07 5.21 -6.93
N LYS A 12 10.49 6.39 -6.50
CA LYS A 12 11.78 6.57 -5.83
C LYS A 12 11.86 5.74 -4.53
N ILE A 13 10.78 5.66 -3.74
CA ILE A 13 10.80 4.94 -2.44
C ILE A 13 11.10 3.47 -2.70
N ASN A 14 10.42 2.89 -3.69
CA ASN A 14 10.63 1.49 -4.06
C ASN A 14 12.07 1.24 -4.55
N ILE A 15 12.69 2.18 -5.27
CA ILE A 15 14.10 2.09 -5.69
C ILE A 15 15.02 2.06 -4.45
N VAL A 16 14.83 2.98 -3.50
CA VAL A 16 15.66 3.02 -2.28
C VAL A 16 15.50 1.75 -1.45
N LYS A 17 14.27 1.23 -1.30
CA LYS A 17 14.04 -0.05 -0.61
C LYS A 17 14.78 -1.20 -1.30
N GLY A 18 14.74 -1.25 -2.63
CA GLY A 18 15.49 -2.25 -3.40
C GLY A 18 16.99 -2.16 -3.17
N LEU A 19 17.55 -0.95 -3.11
CA LEU A 19 18.97 -0.71 -2.82
C LEU A 19 19.37 -1.09 -1.39
N LEU A 20 18.48 -0.89 -0.40
CA LEU A 20 18.73 -1.30 1.00
C LEU A 20 18.73 -2.82 1.16
N LEU A 21 17.88 -3.51 0.40
CA LEU A 21 17.77 -4.98 0.38
C LEU A 21 18.82 -5.65 -0.51
N ALA A 22 19.54 -4.88 -1.34
CA ALA A 22 20.58 -5.41 -2.19
C ALA A 22 21.77 -5.95 -1.37
N SER A 23 22.43 -6.97 -1.91
CA SER A 23 23.63 -7.59 -1.34
C SER A 23 24.80 -6.61 -1.23
N LYS A 24 24.87 -5.60 -2.11
CA LYS A 24 25.83 -4.50 -2.03
C LYS A 24 25.09 -3.18 -1.77
N LEU A 25 25.26 -2.62 -0.58
CA LEU A 25 24.70 -1.32 -0.26
C LEU A 25 25.40 -0.22 -1.05
N GLN A 26 24.63 0.77 -1.53
CA GLN A 26 25.16 1.98 -2.16
C GLN A 26 24.66 3.22 -1.40
N PRO A 27 25.28 3.56 -0.26
CA PRO A 27 24.84 4.65 0.61
C PRO A 27 24.68 5.99 -0.13
N ASP A 28 25.64 6.33 -1.00
CA ASP A 28 25.64 7.61 -1.73
C ASP A 28 24.44 7.74 -2.67
N VAL A 29 24.08 6.64 -3.35
CA VAL A 29 22.91 6.59 -4.25
C VAL A 29 21.62 6.71 -3.46
N ILE A 30 21.55 6.05 -2.29
CA ILE A 30 20.40 6.13 -1.39
C ILE A 30 20.24 7.56 -0.86
N ILE A 31 21.31 8.20 -0.37
CA ILE A 31 21.30 9.56 0.15
C ILE A 31 20.89 10.57 -0.95
N LYS A 32 21.45 10.42 -2.15
CA LYS A 32 21.09 11.27 -3.29
C LYS A 32 19.60 11.14 -3.61
N LEU A 33 19.09 9.92 -3.71
CA LEU A 33 17.67 9.68 -3.94
C LEU A 33 16.83 10.28 -2.81
N LEU A 34 17.21 10.05 -1.53
CA LEU A 34 16.58 10.60 -0.31
C LEU A 34 16.41 12.13 -0.38
N ASN A 35 17.46 12.84 -0.79
CA ASN A 35 17.41 14.30 -0.94
C ASN A 35 16.38 14.77 -1.99
N GLU A 36 16.14 13.97 -3.02
CA GLU A 36 15.15 14.27 -4.06
C GLU A 36 13.69 13.95 -3.67
N PHE A 37 13.43 13.30 -2.52
CA PHE A 37 12.07 12.96 -2.08
C PHE A 37 11.32 14.11 -1.42
N TYR A 38 12.01 14.91 -0.65
CA TYR A 38 11.32 15.71 0.34
C TYR A 38 10.84 17.04 -0.26
N ILE A 39 9.52 17.19 -0.32
CA ILE A 39 8.85 18.46 -0.66
C ILE A 39 9.05 19.42 0.52
N ALA A 40 9.47 20.65 0.22
CA ALA A 40 9.86 21.71 1.15
C ALA A 40 8.96 21.85 2.40
N SER A 41 9.51 21.53 3.58
CA SER A 41 9.00 21.97 4.89
C SER A 41 10.11 21.92 5.94
N ALA A 42 9.99 22.68 7.04
CA ALA A 42 11.05 22.91 8.03
C ALA A 42 11.37 21.72 8.96
N SER A 43 10.52 20.67 8.99
CA SER A 43 10.73 19.45 9.78
C SER A 43 11.79 18.49 9.18
N LYS A 44 12.31 18.83 8.00
CA LYS A 44 12.99 17.94 7.04
C LYS A 44 14.47 17.67 7.34
N ASP A 45 15.19 18.65 7.88
CA ASP A 45 16.63 18.48 8.12
C ASP A 45 16.91 17.48 9.26
N LYS A 46 15.99 17.42 10.22
CA LYS A 46 16.03 16.47 11.34
C LYS A 46 15.76 15.04 10.88
N GLU A 47 14.78 14.83 10.00
CA GLU A 47 14.46 13.51 9.43
C GLU A 47 15.56 13.00 8.50
N ILE A 48 16.21 13.88 7.73
CA ILE A 48 17.36 13.51 6.88
C ILE A 48 18.58 13.17 7.73
N ALA A 49 18.84 13.93 8.80
CA ALA A 49 19.92 13.63 9.73
C ALA A 49 19.71 12.26 10.41
N ASP A 50 18.48 11.95 10.82
CA ASP A 50 18.13 10.65 11.39
C ASP A 50 18.30 9.52 10.37
N PHE A 51 17.81 9.70 9.14
CA PHE A 51 18.03 8.76 8.03
C PHE A 51 19.52 8.49 7.76
N LYS A 52 20.35 9.54 7.73
CA LYS A 52 21.79 9.42 7.52
C LYS A 52 22.46 8.66 8.66
N SER A 53 22.13 9.02 9.90
CA SER A 53 22.67 8.34 11.09
C SER A 53 22.31 6.85 11.10
N GLN A 54 21.06 6.50 10.78
CA GLN A 54 20.62 5.11 10.71
C GLN A 54 21.31 4.33 9.57
N LEU A 55 21.60 4.99 8.44
CA LEU A 55 22.35 4.41 7.32
C LEU A 55 23.82 4.16 7.68
N GLU A 56 24.45 5.10 8.37
CA GLU A 56 25.82 4.99 8.88
C GLU A 56 25.95 3.91 9.95
N ASN A 57 24.93 3.77 10.80
CA ASN A 57 24.87 2.73 11.84
C ASN A 57 24.48 1.34 11.30
N GLY A 58 24.23 1.19 9.99
CA GLY A 58 23.90 -0.08 9.36
C GLY A 58 22.52 -0.64 9.72
N ASN A 59 21.64 0.18 10.29
CA ASN A 59 20.34 -0.24 10.79
C ASN A 59 19.28 -0.31 9.68
N LYS A 60 19.39 -1.35 8.85
CA LYS A 60 18.53 -1.55 7.67
C LYS A 60 17.05 -1.68 8.03
N ILE A 61 16.73 -2.28 9.17
CA ILE A 61 15.35 -2.56 9.59
C ILE A 61 14.62 -1.24 9.86
N ASP A 62 15.22 -0.34 10.63
CA ASP A 62 14.59 0.94 10.97
C ASP A 62 14.43 1.83 9.74
N LEU A 63 15.41 1.83 8.83
CA LEU A 63 15.31 2.51 7.54
C LEU A 63 14.13 1.99 6.69
N LEU A 64 13.94 0.68 6.65
CA LEU A 64 12.82 0.07 5.92
C LEU A 64 11.48 0.43 6.55
N ASN A 65 11.38 0.43 7.87
CA ASN A 65 10.18 0.83 8.60
C ASN A 65 9.81 2.29 8.31
N LEU A 66 10.81 3.17 8.35
CA LEU A 66 10.61 4.58 8.12
C LEU A 66 10.20 4.86 6.65
N LEU A 67 10.82 4.19 5.67
CA LEU A 67 10.38 4.23 4.27
C LEU A 67 8.96 3.68 4.05
N ASN A 68 8.55 2.65 4.81
CA ASN A 68 7.19 2.13 4.74
C ASN A 68 6.17 3.15 5.23
N ASN A 69 6.46 3.87 6.31
CA ASN A 69 5.58 4.94 6.81
C ASN A 69 5.42 6.06 5.78
N TYR A 70 6.51 6.51 5.15
CA TYR A 70 6.43 7.50 4.06
C TYR A 70 5.65 7.00 2.86
N LYS A 71 5.87 5.75 2.46
CA LYS A 71 5.12 5.10 1.37
C LYS A 71 3.63 5.15 1.67
N GLU A 72 3.23 4.77 2.88
CA GLU A 72 1.82 4.76 3.28
C GLU A 72 1.22 6.16 3.24
N ASN A 73 1.92 7.16 3.77
CA ASN A 73 1.48 8.55 3.75
C ASN A 73 1.30 9.07 2.33
N ILE A 74 2.28 8.86 1.44
CA ILE A 74 2.18 9.28 0.04
C ILE A 74 1.10 8.48 -0.71
N SER A 75 0.96 7.19 -0.43
CA SER A 75 -0.10 6.36 -0.99
C SER A 75 -1.49 6.89 -0.61
N LYS A 76 -1.71 7.36 0.63
CA LYS A 76 -2.96 8.03 1.04
C LYS A 76 -3.25 9.31 0.26
N LEU A 77 -2.19 9.99 -0.23
CA LEU A 77 -2.31 11.22 -1.03
C LEU A 77 -2.60 10.96 -2.53
N ILE A 78 -2.27 9.77 -3.04
CA ILE A 78 -2.46 9.38 -4.46
C ILE A 78 -3.72 8.55 -4.66
N PHE A 79 -3.95 7.66 -3.71
CA PHE A 79 -5.03 6.70 -3.68
C PHE A 79 -5.95 7.17 -2.57
N LYS A 80 -7.20 7.52 -2.90
CA LYS A 80 -8.22 7.67 -1.86
C LYS A 80 -8.48 6.26 -1.31
N ASN A 81 -7.92 5.99 -0.12
CA ASN A 81 -8.04 4.76 0.67
C ASN A 81 -7.32 3.49 0.15
N PRO A 82 -5.97 3.42 0.19
CA PRO A 82 -5.30 2.12 0.20
C PRO A 82 -5.54 1.47 1.56
N CYS A 83 -6.44 0.49 1.62
CA CYS A 83 -6.57 -0.36 2.80
C CYS A 83 -5.45 -1.42 2.74
N SER A 84 -4.63 -1.50 3.79
CA SER A 84 -3.53 -2.46 3.90
C SER A 84 -3.95 -3.83 4.42
N LYS A 85 -5.22 -3.98 4.83
CA LYS A 85 -5.75 -5.23 5.40
C LYS A 85 -6.11 -6.22 4.30
N ASN A 86 -5.91 -7.50 4.59
CA ASN A 86 -6.43 -8.60 3.77
C ASN A 86 -7.89 -8.89 4.18
N TRP A 87 -8.69 -9.44 3.26
CA TRP A 87 -10.05 -9.92 3.49
C TRP A 87 -10.15 -10.82 4.74
N ASN A 88 -9.20 -11.74 4.91
CA ASN A 88 -9.16 -12.67 6.05
C ASN A 88 -8.89 -11.98 7.40
N HIS A 89 -8.38 -10.74 7.38
CA HIS A 89 -8.08 -9.96 8.58
C HIS A 89 -9.17 -8.94 8.92
N LEU A 90 -10.29 -8.95 8.19
CA LEU A 90 -11.44 -8.11 8.48
C LEU A 90 -12.39 -8.81 9.44
N VAL A 91 -13.16 -8.02 10.19
CA VAL A 91 -14.15 -8.53 11.16
C VAL A 91 -15.40 -8.96 10.41
N ASP A 92 -15.94 -10.14 10.69
CA ASP A 92 -17.18 -10.59 10.08
C ASP A 92 -18.36 -9.69 10.47
N THR A 93 -19.33 -9.55 9.57
CA THR A 93 -20.59 -8.85 9.84
C THR A 93 -21.75 -9.81 9.74
N ASP A 94 -22.97 -9.35 10.04
CA ASP A 94 -24.20 -10.14 9.86
C ASP A 94 -24.50 -10.48 8.39
N TYR A 95 -23.75 -9.91 7.43
CA TYR A 95 -23.87 -10.20 6.00
C TYR A 95 -22.71 -11.07 5.53
N ASP A 96 -23.02 -12.23 4.95
CA ASP A 96 -22.01 -13.19 4.45
C ASP A 96 -21.07 -12.60 3.38
N ASN A 97 -21.53 -11.58 2.65
CA ASN A 97 -20.76 -10.92 1.61
C ASN A 97 -20.13 -9.60 2.06
N ALA A 98 -20.10 -9.31 3.37
CA ALA A 98 -19.47 -8.10 3.87
C ALA A 98 -18.68 -8.36 5.15
N LYS A 99 -17.51 -7.71 5.22
CA LYS A 99 -16.69 -7.65 6.43
C LYS A 99 -16.42 -6.20 6.80
N TYR A 100 -16.17 -5.94 8.08
CA TYR A 100 -15.86 -4.62 8.60
C TYR A 100 -14.35 -4.43 8.74
N CYS A 101 -13.83 -3.34 8.19
CA CYS A 101 -12.45 -2.93 8.40
C CYS A 101 -12.36 -1.94 9.56
N MET A 102 -11.69 -2.33 10.65
CA MET A 102 -11.49 -1.46 11.83
C MET A 102 -10.61 -0.24 11.52
N ASP A 103 -9.65 -0.36 10.60
CA ASP A 103 -8.75 0.72 10.22
C ASP A 103 -9.45 1.76 9.34
N CYS A 104 -10.22 1.28 8.34
CA CYS A 104 -10.96 2.15 7.43
C CYS A 104 -12.30 2.63 8.00
N LYS A 105 -12.76 2.00 9.10
CA LYS A 105 -14.07 2.18 9.72
C LYS A 105 -15.23 2.08 8.71
N LYS A 106 -15.13 1.13 7.79
CA LYS A 106 -16.06 0.94 6.66
C LYS A 106 -16.33 -0.54 6.41
N ASN A 107 -17.54 -0.83 5.91
CA ASN A 107 -17.88 -2.13 5.34
C ASN A 107 -17.12 -2.33 4.02
N VAL A 108 -16.59 -3.54 3.85
CA VAL A 108 -15.94 -4.02 2.64
C VAL A 108 -16.80 -5.16 2.09
N TYR A 109 -17.24 -5.03 0.84
CA TYR A 109 -18.14 -6.00 0.22
C TYR A 109 -17.36 -6.95 -0.69
N LEU A 110 -17.60 -8.25 -0.55
CA LEU A 110 -17.08 -9.24 -1.48
C LEU A 110 -17.79 -9.12 -2.82
N VAL A 111 -17.01 -8.96 -3.88
CA VAL A 111 -17.50 -8.78 -5.24
C VAL A 111 -17.16 -10.02 -6.06
N THR A 112 -18.20 -10.66 -6.58
CA THR A 112 -18.11 -11.86 -7.41
C THR A 112 -18.45 -11.60 -8.88
N THR A 113 -18.99 -10.42 -9.20
CA THR A 113 -19.39 -10.06 -10.57
C THR A 113 -18.96 -8.63 -10.90
N GLU A 114 -18.77 -8.38 -12.20
CA GLU A 114 -18.47 -7.04 -12.70
C GLU A 114 -19.60 -6.03 -12.48
N ALA A 115 -20.86 -6.45 -12.66
CA ALA A 115 -22.01 -5.61 -12.37
C ALA A 115 -22.03 -5.15 -10.91
N GLU A 116 -21.71 -6.05 -9.97
CA GLU A 116 -21.61 -5.70 -8.56
C GLU A 116 -20.42 -4.76 -8.29
N PHE A 117 -19.27 -5.00 -8.94
CA PHE A 117 -18.13 -4.09 -8.86
C PHE A 117 -18.51 -2.66 -9.27
N ILE A 118 -19.18 -2.51 -10.41
CA ILE A 118 -19.63 -1.20 -10.93
C ILE A 118 -20.63 -0.56 -9.97
N ARG A 119 -21.60 -1.34 -9.46
CA ARG A 119 -22.59 -0.84 -8.49
C ARG A 119 -21.92 -0.29 -7.23
N ARG A 120 -21.05 -1.08 -6.59
CA ARG A 120 -20.31 -0.68 -5.38
C ARG A 120 -19.37 0.48 -5.64
N ARG A 121 -18.79 0.54 -6.85
CA ARG A 121 -17.97 1.66 -7.29
C ARG A 121 -18.75 2.98 -7.31
N ASN A 122 -19.93 2.97 -7.91
CA ASN A 122 -20.79 4.16 -8.02
C ASN A 122 -21.27 4.64 -6.64
N LEU A 123 -21.41 3.72 -5.68
CA LEU A 123 -21.75 4.01 -4.29
C LEU A 123 -20.54 4.41 -3.43
N GLU A 124 -19.33 4.44 -3.99
CA GLU A 124 -18.08 4.72 -3.27
C GLU A 124 -17.86 3.79 -2.04
N GLN A 125 -18.34 2.54 -2.14
CA GLN A 125 -18.19 1.52 -1.10
C GLN A 125 -16.88 0.75 -1.27
N CYS A 126 -16.28 0.26 -0.18
CA CYS A 126 -15.09 -0.58 -0.29
C CYS A 126 -15.44 -1.98 -0.81
N VAL A 127 -14.53 -2.58 -1.59
CA VAL A 127 -14.73 -3.91 -2.16
C VAL A 127 -13.53 -4.82 -1.97
N ALA A 128 -13.80 -6.12 -1.91
CA ALA A 128 -12.83 -7.19 -1.97
C ALA A 128 -13.10 -8.07 -3.19
N ILE A 129 -12.03 -8.50 -3.86
CA ILE A 129 -12.10 -9.32 -5.07
C ILE A 129 -11.18 -10.52 -4.90
N ASN A 130 -11.77 -11.73 -4.99
CA ASN A 130 -11.00 -12.95 -5.14
C ASN A 130 -10.49 -13.03 -6.58
N THR A 131 -9.18 -12.89 -6.79
CA THR A 131 -8.60 -12.82 -8.13
C THR A 131 -8.54 -14.17 -8.85
N HIS A 132 -8.76 -15.29 -8.16
CA HIS A 132 -8.92 -16.59 -8.81
C HIS A 132 -10.31 -16.77 -9.39
N GLU A 133 -11.33 -16.33 -8.66
CA GLU A 133 -12.73 -16.54 -9.01
C GLU A 133 -13.29 -15.43 -9.90
N THR A 134 -12.84 -14.18 -9.68
CA THR A 134 -13.43 -13.00 -10.30
C THR A 134 -12.39 -12.18 -11.05
N LYS A 135 -12.59 -12.04 -12.37
CA LYS A 135 -11.79 -11.17 -13.22
C LYS A 135 -12.56 -9.89 -13.53
N ILE A 136 -12.11 -8.76 -13.00
CA ILE A 136 -12.65 -7.44 -13.33
C ILE A 136 -11.81 -6.81 -14.44
N PRO A 137 -12.42 -6.31 -15.53
CA PRO A 137 -11.70 -5.60 -16.58
C PRO A 137 -10.92 -4.40 -16.03
N GLN A 138 -9.68 -4.21 -16.53
CA GLN A 138 -8.77 -3.19 -16.01
C GLN A 138 -9.29 -1.76 -16.16
N GLU A 139 -10.17 -1.52 -17.14
CA GLU A 139 -10.83 -0.22 -17.37
C GLU A 139 -11.69 0.24 -16.19
N HIS A 140 -12.39 -0.69 -15.53
CA HIS A 140 -13.21 -0.39 -14.37
C HIS A 140 -12.38 -0.11 -13.11
N ASN A 141 -11.10 -0.51 -13.10
CA ASN A 141 -10.21 -0.29 -11.98
C ASN A 141 -9.62 1.14 -11.93
N LYS A 142 -9.81 1.94 -12.99
CA LYS A 142 -9.33 3.33 -13.05
C LYS A 142 -10.25 4.26 -12.24
N HIS A 143 -9.66 5.13 -11.42
CA HIS A 143 -10.33 6.21 -10.66
C HIS A 143 -11.30 5.78 -9.56
N TYR A 144 -11.20 4.56 -9.05
CA TYR A 144 -12.01 4.15 -7.92
C TYR A 144 -11.58 4.88 -6.62
N LYS A 145 -12.53 5.52 -5.94
CA LYS A 145 -12.30 6.36 -4.75
C LYS A 145 -12.34 5.60 -3.41
N ALA A 146 -12.86 4.37 -3.40
CA ALA A 146 -12.98 3.55 -2.21
C ALA A 146 -11.92 2.46 -2.19
N CYS A 147 -11.74 1.81 -1.03
CA CYS A 147 -10.70 0.80 -0.89
C CYS A 147 -11.01 -0.45 -1.71
N HIS A 148 -9.96 -0.99 -2.30
CA HIS A 148 -10.03 -2.13 -3.22
C HIS A 148 -9.03 -3.18 -2.75
N LEU A 149 -9.56 -4.25 -2.16
CA LEU A 149 -8.79 -5.39 -1.70
C LEU A 149 -8.77 -6.47 -2.78
N LYS A 150 -7.59 -6.99 -3.09
CA LYS A 150 -7.43 -8.14 -3.98
C LYS A 150 -6.77 -9.25 -3.18
N PHE A 151 -7.35 -10.43 -3.22
CA PHE A 151 -6.84 -11.58 -2.48
C PHE A 151 -6.97 -12.87 -3.31
N SER A 152 -6.19 -13.87 -2.93
CA SER A 152 -6.18 -15.21 -3.49
C SER A 152 -6.12 -16.21 -2.33
N GLU A 153 -7.15 -17.04 -2.17
CA GLU A 153 -7.22 -18.04 -1.08
C GLU A 153 -6.28 -19.25 -1.28
N VAL A 154 -5.44 -19.24 -2.32
CA VAL A 154 -4.61 -20.39 -2.69
C VAL A 154 -3.36 -20.55 -1.80
N GLU A 155 -3.02 -19.58 -0.94
CA GLU A 155 -1.78 -19.61 -0.15
C GLU A 155 -1.91 -20.10 1.31
N GLU A 156 -3.09 -20.54 1.78
CA GLU A 156 -3.24 -21.06 3.17
C GLU A 156 -3.39 -22.60 3.28
N PHE A 157 -3.33 -23.36 2.18
CA PHE A 157 -3.39 -24.83 2.19
C PHE A 157 -2.04 -25.55 2.01
N LEU A 158 -0.94 -24.97 2.50
CA LEU A 158 0.31 -25.74 2.73
C LEU A 158 0.54 -26.04 4.22
N GLY A 159 -0.56 -26.17 4.97
CA GLY A 159 -0.59 -27.04 6.14
C GLY A 159 -0.71 -28.50 5.69
N LEU A 160 0.40 -29.12 5.31
CA LEU A 160 0.48 -30.58 5.24
C LEU A 160 0.90 -31.11 6.62
N PRO A 161 0.04 -31.85 7.34
CA PRO A 161 0.50 -32.77 8.36
C PRO A 161 0.96 -34.07 7.68
N PHE A 162 2.19 -34.50 7.99
CA PHE A 162 2.75 -35.86 8.11
C PHE A 162 4.25 -35.83 7.80
#